data_AF-A0AA35TDC6-F1
#
_entry.id   AF-A0AA35TDC6-F1
#
_cell.length_a   1.000
_cell.length_b   1.000
_cell.length_c   1.000
_cell.angle_alpha   90.00
_cell.angle_beta   90.00
_cell.angle_gamma   90.00
#
_symmetry.space_group_name_H-M   'P 1'
#
loop_
_entity.id
_entity.type
_entity.pdbx_description
1 polymer ?
#
loop_
_entity_poly.entity_id
_entity_poly.type
_entity_poly.pdbx_seq_one_letter_code
_entity_poly.pdbx_strand_id
1 'polypeptide(L)'
;MLIARVGAPLRNVDSLCWSAVEECFGCNSWSKTDDGLLVRVIPMLSYMIEDLNSSVVKRVMTAFMQLYMMAFVYTVKSKSSPEDIKEMWKALHETKLRAVDMLEAENDGIRTMAIKFIEIVILAQTTKEPV
;
A
#
# COMPACT_ATOMS: atom_id res chain seq x y z
N MET A 1 17.08 10.59 13.35
CA MET A 1 17.09 9.12 13.37
C MET A 1 16.92 8.65 11.94
N LEU A 2 17.98 8.09 11.36
CA LEU A 2 18.09 7.82 9.92
C LEU A 2 17.12 6.72 9.46
N ILE A 3 16.26 7.01 8.48
CA ILE A 3 15.66 5.98 7.64
C ILE A 3 16.68 5.71 6.53
N ALA A 4 17.39 4.60 6.63
CA ALA A 4 18.33 4.15 5.62
C ALA A 4 17.58 3.89 4.30
N ARG A 5 17.92 4.68 3.27
CA ARG A 5 17.58 4.37 1.87
C ARG A 5 18.33 3.09 1.48
N VAL A 6 17.68 1.94 1.61
CA VAL A 6 18.13 0.70 0.98
C VAL A 6 17.77 0.81 -0.51
N GLY A 7 18.68 1.44 -1.26
CA GLY A 7 18.66 1.41 -2.71
C GLY A 7 19.17 0.06 -3.21
N ALA A 8 18.26 -0.76 -3.73
CA ALA A 8 18.60 -1.85 -4.63
C ALA A 8 17.81 -1.64 -5.94
N PRO A 9 18.46 -1.71 -7.11
CA PRO A 9 17.77 -1.58 -8.39
C PRO A 9 17.03 -2.89 -8.65
N LEU A 10 15.75 -2.96 -8.27
CA LEU A 10 14.87 -4.04 -8.71
C LEU A 10 14.60 -3.81 -10.19
N ARG A 11 15.26 -4.62 -11.03
CA ARG A 11 15.09 -4.61 -12.47
C ARG A 11 13.65 -5.02 -12.81
N ASN A 12 13.02 -4.24 -13.68
CA ASN A 12 11.80 -4.57 -14.44
C ASN A 12 10.46 -4.59 -13.69
N VAL A 13 10.26 -3.69 -12.72
CA VAL A 13 8.91 -3.18 -12.48
C VAL A 13 8.90 -1.79 -13.08
N ASP A 14 7.98 -1.51 -14.01
CA ASP A 14 7.91 -0.26 -14.78
C ASP A 14 8.43 0.93 -13.99
N SER A 15 9.56 1.49 -14.42
CA SER A 15 10.27 2.56 -13.71
C SER A 15 9.34 3.72 -13.33
N LEU A 16 8.30 3.95 -14.13
CA LEU A 16 7.22 4.91 -13.89
C LEU A 16 6.34 4.57 -12.68
N CYS A 17 5.95 3.31 -12.52
CA CYS A 17 5.19 2.82 -11.36
C CYS A 17 6.00 3.06 -10.08
N TRP A 18 7.29 2.70 -10.13
CA TRP A 18 8.16 2.83 -8.98
C TRP A 18 8.51 4.30 -8.68
N SER A 19 8.69 5.15 -9.70
CA SER A 19 8.87 6.59 -9.52
C SER A 19 7.65 7.25 -8.90
N ALA A 20 6.43 6.88 -9.31
CA ALA A 20 5.20 7.39 -8.69
C ALA A 20 5.12 6.98 -7.21
N VAL A 21 5.49 5.74 -6.90
CA VAL A 21 5.59 5.23 -5.54
C VAL A 21 6.67 5.96 -4.73
N GLU A 22 7.84 6.23 -5.30
CA GLU A 22 8.90 7.01 -4.63
C GLU A 22 8.56 8.49 -4.44
N GLU A 23 7.82 9.09 -5.38
CA GLU A 23 7.27 10.45 -5.25
C GLU A 23 6.24 10.50 -4.10
N CYS A 24 5.43 9.45 -3.97
CA CYS A 24 4.52 9.22 -2.84
C CYS A 24 5.25 9.03 -1.51
N PHE A 25 6.40 8.32 -1.50
CA PHE A 25 7.23 8.09 -0.30
C PHE A 25 8.07 9.31 0.11
N GLY A 26 8.45 10.18 -0.83
CA GLY A 26 9.32 11.34 -0.59
C GLY A 26 8.62 12.57 -0.01
N CYS A 27 7.29 12.64 -0.13
CA CYS A 27 6.51 13.78 0.34
C CYS A 27 5.82 13.45 1.66
N ASN A 28 6.39 13.86 2.80
CA ASN A 28 5.71 13.86 4.12
C ASN A 28 4.47 14.78 4.18
N SER A 29 4.10 15.39 3.06
CA SER A 29 2.90 16.21 2.90
C SER A 29 2.23 15.89 1.56
N TRP A 30 1.35 14.89 1.55
CA TRP A 30 0.41 14.60 0.45
C TRP A 30 -0.60 15.72 0.16
N SER A 31 -0.43 16.92 0.73
CA SER A 31 -1.34 18.05 0.54
C SER A 31 -1.29 18.69 -0.86
N LYS A 32 -0.53 18.12 -1.79
CA LYS A 32 -0.36 18.63 -3.16
C LYS A 32 -0.37 17.56 -4.26
N THR A 33 -0.50 16.29 -3.91
CA THR A 33 -0.43 15.20 -4.89
C THR A 33 -1.84 14.95 -5.42
N ASP A 34 -1.97 15.10 -6.73
CA ASP A 34 -3.17 14.91 -7.56
C ASP A 34 -4.17 13.95 -6.90
N ASP A 35 -5.37 14.45 -6.54
CA ASP A 35 -6.39 13.69 -5.82
C ASP A 35 -6.66 12.34 -6.53
N GLY A 36 -6.48 12.24 -7.85
CA GLY A 36 -6.66 11.01 -8.62
C GLY A 36 -5.51 9.99 -8.59
N LEU A 37 -4.39 10.23 -7.90
CA LEU A 37 -3.25 9.31 -7.99
C LEU A 37 -3.50 8.00 -7.24
N LEU A 38 -4.16 8.05 -6.08
CA LEU A 38 -4.43 6.86 -5.26
C LEU A 38 -5.30 5.83 -5.98
N VAL A 39 -6.31 6.29 -6.72
CA VAL A 39 -7.21 5.41 -7.47
C VAL A 39 -6.49 4.67 -8.61
N ARG A 40 -5.34 5.18 -9.07
CA ARG A 40 -4.51 4.52 -10.09
C ARG A 40 -3.43 3.62 -9.48
N VAL A 41 -2.76 4.08 -8.42
CA VAL A 41 -1.59 3.38 -7.85
C VAL A 41 -2.01 2.14 -7.07
N ILE A 42 -3.12 2.20 -6.32
CA ILE A 42 -3.55 1.08 -5.47
C ILE A 42 -3.89 -0.20 -6.27
N PRO A 43 -4.69 -0.16 -7.36
CA PRO A 43 -4.93 -1.35 -8.17
C PRO A 43 -3.64 -1.93 -8.78
N MET A 44 -2.72 -1.08 -9.24
CA MET A 44 -1.45 -1.51 -9.81
C MET A 44 -0.57 -2.21 -8.77
N LEU A 45 -0.46 -1.66 -7.56
CA LEU A 45 0.25 -2.30 -6.46
C LEU A 45 -0.41 -3.62 -6.02
N SER A 46 -1.75 -3.70 -6.07
CA SER A 46 -2.51 -4.92 -5.77
C SER A 46 -2.15 -6.05 -6.72
N TYR A 47 -1.88 -5.76 -8.00
CA TYR A 47 -1.39 -6.76 -8.94
C TYR A 47 0.05 -7.22 -8.61
N MET A 48 0.93 -6.28 -8.25
CA MET A 48 2.34 -6.58 -7.96
C MET A 48 2.57 -7.39 -6.68
N ILE A 49 1.59 -7.47 -5.79
CA ILE A 49 1.72 -8.24 -4.54
C ILE A 49 1.82 -9.76 -4.81
N GLU A 50 1.40 -10.22 -5.99
CA GLU A 50 1.45 -11.61 -6.44
C GLU A 50 2.77 -11.96 -7.16
N ASP A 51 3.75 -11.06 -7.15
CA ASP A 51 5.05 -11.28 -7.81
C ASP A 51 5.83 -12.45 -7.17
N LEU A 52 6.46 -13.28 -8.00
CA LEU A 52 7.28 -14.41 -7.56
C LEU A 52 8.51 -13.98 -6.75
N ASN A 53 9.00 -12.77 -6.99
CA ASN A 53 10.12 -12.19 -6.28
C ASN A 53 9.68 -11.62 -4.94
N SER A 54 10.02 -12.33 -3.86
CA SER A 54 9.77 -11.87 -2.49
C SER A 54 10.26 -10.45 -2.18
N SER A 55 11.27 -9.94 -2.89
CA SER A 55 11.75 -8.56 -2.72
C SER A 55 10.76 -7.52 -3.26
N VAL A 56 10.06 -7.84 -4.35
CA VAL A 56 8.98 -7.00 -4.90
C VAL A 56 7.81 -7.01 -3.93
N VAL A 57 7.36 -8.19 -3.49
CA VAL A 57 6.25 -8.34 -2.53
C VAL A 57 6.50 -7.54 -1.25
N LYS A 58 7.69 -7.66 -0.65
CA LYS A 58 8.04 -6.89 0.56
C LYS A 58 7.99 -5.37 0.33
N ARG A 59 8.43 -4.88 -0.83
CA ARG A 59 8.36 -3.46 -1.15
C ARG A 59 6.94 -2.98 -1.38
N VAL A 60 6.13 -3.77 -2.08
CA VAL A 60 4.69 -3.51 -2.28
C VAL A 60 3.96 -3.45 -0.94
N MET A 61 4.22 -4.41 -0.05
CA MET A 61 3.66 -4.41 1.32
C MET A 61 4.08 -3.16 2.11
N THR A 62 5.34 -2.72 1.96
CA THR A 62 5.80 -1.46 2.56
C THR A 62 5.02 -0.26 2.04
N ALA A 63 4.73 -0.21 0.74
CA ALA A 63 3.94 0.85 0.14
C ALA A 63 2.50 0.82 0.67
N PHE A 64 1.85 -0.34 0.68
CA PHE A 64 0.50 -0.48 1.22
C PHE A 64 0.39 -0.04 2.68
N MET A 65 1.38 -0.33 3.52
CA MET A 65 1.39 0.13 4.92
C MET A 65 1.32 1.66 5.05
N GLN A 66 1.92 2.40 4.13
CA GLN A 66 1.83 3.86 4.14
C GLN A 66 0.55 4.36 3.48
N LEU A 67 0.18 3.75 2.36
CA LEU A 67 -0.95 4.21 1.54
C LEU A 67 -2.31 3.86 2.14
N TYR A 68 -2.44 2.81 2.95
CA TYR A 68 -3.72 2.28 3.41
C TYR A 68 -4.57 3.31 4.16
N MET A 69 -3.99 4.00 5.16
CA MET A 69 -4.70 5.03 5.92
C MET A 69 -5.14 6.19 5.03
N MET A 70 -4.28 6.60 4.10
CA MET A 70 -4.57 7.70 3.18
C MET A 70 -5.70 7.31 2.22
N ALA A 71 -5.63 6.13 1.63
CA ALA A 71 -6.65 5.61 0.74
C ALA A 71 -7.99 5.40 1.48
N PHE A 72 -7.96 4.97 2.75
CA PHE A 72 -9.17 4.85 3.57
C PHE A 72 -9.84 6.21 3.78
N VAL A 73 -9.09 7.24 4.21
CA VAL A 73 -9.62 8.61 4.36
C VAL A 73 -10.13 9.15 3.01
N TYR A 74 -9.44 8.83 1.93
CA TYR A 74 -9.80 9.25 0.58
C TYR A 74 -11.16 8.72 0.13
N THR A 75 -11.52 7.48 0.48
CA THR A 75 -12.85 6.92 0.14
C THR A 75 -14.02 7.74 0.69
N VAL A 76 -13.80 8.49 1.78
CA VAL A 76 -14.84 9.28 2.44
C VAL A 76 -14.81 10.75 2.02
N LYS A 77 -13.62 11.28 1.66
CA LYS A 77 -13.42 12.72 1.43
C LYS A 77 -13.29 13.13 -0.05
N SER A 78 -13.06 12.18 -0.95
CA SER A 78 -12.76 12.47 -2.35
C SER A 78 -13.98 12.95 -3.13
N LYS A 79 -13.71 13.77 -4.17
CA LYS A 79 -14.69 14.16 -5.21
C LYS A 79 -14.57 13.34 -6.49
N SER A 80 -13.70 12.32 -6.51
CA SER A 80 -13.52 11.43 -7.66
C SER A 80 -14.78 10.63 -7.97
N SER A 81 -14.81 10.03 -9.16
CA SER A 81 -15.92 9.18 -9.57
C SER A 81 -16.16 8.07 -8.53
N PRO A 82 -17.42 7.80 -8.15
CA PRO A 82 -17.76 6.68 -7.27
C PRO A 82 -17.23 5.33 -7.77
N GLU A 83 -17.13 5.15 -9.09
CA GLU A 83 -16.61 3.91 -9.67
C GLU A 83 -15.09 3.77 -9.45
N ASP A 84 -14.31 4.85 -9.63
CA ASP A 84 -12.86 4.84 -9.40
C ASP A 84 -12.55 4.53 -7.92
N ILE A 85 -13.34 5.13 -7.00
CA ILE A 85 -13.21 4.89 -5.56
C ILE A 85 -13.56 3.43 -5.24
N LYS A 86 -14.60 2.88 -5.88
CA LYS A 86 -15.03 1.49 -5.68
C LYS A 86 -13.98 0.50 -6.18
N GLU A 87 -13.35 0.76 -7.33
CA GLU A 87 -12.27 -0.07 -7.85
C GLU A 87 -11.04 -0.04 -6.92
N MET A 88 -10.63 1.15 -6.49
CA MET A 88 -9.56 1.32 -5.50
C MET A 88 -9.88 0.57 -4.19
N TRP A 89 -11.12 0.69 -3.70
CA TRP A 89 -11.55 0.00 -2.49
C TRP A 89 -11.54 -1.53 -2.64
N LYS A 90 -11.98 -2.03 -3.81
CA LYS A 90 -11.91 -3.45 -4.13
C LYS A 90 -10.47 -3.94 -4.10
N ALA A 91 -9.53 -3.22 -4.71
CA ALA A 91 -8.11 -3.55 -4.67
C ALA A 91 -7.55 -3.54 -3.23
N LEU A 92 -7.91 -2.56 -2.38
CA LEU A 92 -7.54 -2.57 -0.96
C LEU A 92 -8.09 -3.78 -0.23
N HIS A 93 -9.34 -4.17 -0.51
CA HIS A 93 -9.97 -5.34 0.10
C HIS A 93 -9.25 -6.63 -0.29
N GLU A 94 -8.96 -6.84 -1.57
CA GLU A 94 -8.22 -8.00 -2.06
C GLU A 94 -6.81 -8.07 -1.46
N THR A 95 -6.09 -6.94 -1.39
CA THR A 95 -4.77 -6.88 -0.73
C THR A 95 -4.84 -7.31 0.74
N LYS A 96 -5.90 -6.98 1.48
CA LYS A 96 -6.07 -7.45 2.86
C LYS A 96 -6.23 -8.96 2.94
N LEU A 97 -7.04 -9.54 2.05
CA LEU A 97 -7.23 -10.99 2.01
C LEU A 97 -5.90 -11.69 1.70
N ARG A 98 -5.16 -11.21 0.69
CA ARG A 98 -3.82 -11.74 0.37
C ARG A 98 -2.84 -11.61 1.53
N ALA A 99 -2.90 -10.51 2.29
CA ALA A 99 -2.05 -10.35 3.47
C ALA A 99 -2.37 -11.36 4.57
N VAL A 100 -3.63 -11.79 4.71
CA VAL A 100 -4.01 -12.88 5.62
C VAL A 100 -3.41 -14.20 5.14
N ASP A 101 -3.51 -14.51 3.85
CA ASP A 101 -2.91 -15.73 3.28
C ASP A 101 -1.37 -15.74 3.45
N MET A 102 -0.74 -14.56 3.35
CA MET A 102 0.71 -14.38 3.55
C MET A 102 1.18 -14.63 4.99
N LEU A 103 0.28 -14.76 5.97
CA LEU A 103 0.65 -15.16 7.33
C LEU A 103 1.18 -16.59 7.37
N GLU A 104 0.84 -17.43 6.41
CA GLU A 104 1.31 -18.82 6.30
C GLU A 104 2.50 -18.97 5.32
N ALA A 105 3.06 -17.86 4.80
CA ALA A 105 4.15 -17.91 3.84
C ALA A 105 5.42 -18.58 4.41
N GLU A 106 6.09 -19.41 3.62
CA GLU A 106 7.37 -20.01 4.01
C GLU A 106 8.46 -18.95 4.24
N ASN A 107 8.38 -17.82 3.51
CA ASN A 107 9.33 -16.73 3.65
C ASN A 107 9.02 -15.88 4.90
N ASP A 108 9.87 -15.97 5.92
CA ASP A 108 9.78 -15.20 7.17
C ASP A 108 9.66 -13.69 6.97
N GLY A 109 10.35 -13.17 5.96
CA GLY A 109 10.28 -11.77 5.58
C GLY A 109 8.88 -11.36 5.09
N ILE A 110 8.20 -12.22 4.34
CA ILE A 110 6.82 -11.98 3.88
C ILE A 110 5.86 -12.07 5.07
N ARG A 111 5.96 -13.10 5.93
CA ARG A 111 5.11 -13.21 7.13
C ARG A 111 5.22 -11.99 8.04
N THR A 112 6.44 -11.51 8.25
CA THR A 112 6.69 -10.30 9.06
C THR A 112 6.00 -9.06 8.47
N MET A 113 6.01 -8.92 7.15
CA MET A 113 5.34 -7.80 6.48
C MET A 113 3.81 -7.92 6.54
N ALA A 114 3.27 -9.13 6.42
CA ALA A 114 1.85 -9.42 6.57
C ALA A 114 1.33 -9.02 7.95
N ILE A 115 2.03 -9.43 9.02
CA ILE A 115 1.66 -9.07 10.40
C ILE A 115 1.59 -7.54 10.58
N LYS A 116 2.62 -6.82 10.15
CA LYS A 116 2.68 -5.35 10.27
C LYS A 116 1.57 -4.65 9.49
N PHE A 117 1.27 -5.14 8.28
CA PHE A 117 0.20 -4.57 7.47
C PHE A 117 -1.18 -4.81 8.11
N ILE A 118 -1.44 -6.02 8.61
CA ILE A 118 -2.71 -6.33 9.29
C ILE A 118 -2.87 -5.50 10.57
N GLU A 119 -1.80 -5.27 11.34
CA GLU A 119 -1.82 -4.37 12.49
C GLU A 119 -2.29 -2.96 12.09
N ILE A 120 -1.74 -2.41 11.01
CA ILE A 120 -2.15 -1.09 10.47
C ILE A 120 -3.62 -1.11 10.05
N VAL A 121 -4.07 -2.17 9.38
CA VAL A 121 -5.48 -2.34 8.97
C VAL A 121 -6.41 -2.35 10.18
N ILE A 122 -6.07 -3.10 11.23
CA ILE A 122 -6.87 -3.18 12.46
C ILE A 122 -6.95 -1.80 13.10
N LEU A 123 -5.80 -1.12 13.27
CA LEU A 123 -5.75 0.22 13.85
C LEU A 123 -6.53 1.25 13.02
N ALA A 124 -6.53 1.12 11.70
CA ALA A 124 -7.27 1.98 10.78
C ALA A 124 -8.79 1.80 10.88
N GLN A 125 -9.23 0.57 11.10
CA GLN A 125 -10.65 0.17 11.03
C GLN A 125 -11.31 0.02 12.41
N THR A 126 -10.56 0.26 13.48
CA THR A 126 -11.08 0.20 14.85
C THR A 126 -11.34 1.61 15.37
N THR A 127 -12.52 1.84 15.95
CA THR A 127 -12.82 3.09 16.66
C THR A 127 -12.00 3.17 17.92
N LYS A 128 -11.33 4.30 18.16
CA LYS A 128 -10.68 4.54 19.45
C LYS A 128 -11.75 4.77 20.50
N GLU A 129 -11.67 4.08 21.63
CA GLU A 129 -12.47 4.45 22.79
C GLU A 129 -12.09 5.87 23.23
N PRO A 130 -13.06 6.76 23.45
CA PRO A 130 -12.78 8.06 24.04
C PRO A 130 -12.34 7.86 25.50
N VAL A 131 -11.13 8.31 25.81
CA VAL A 131 -10.58 8.38 27.18
C VAL A 131 -11.15 9.59 27.90
#